data_AF-A0A1M7TMP6-F1
#
_entry.id   AF-A0A1M7TMP6-F1
#
_cell.length_a   1.000
_cell.length_b   1.000
_cell.length_c   1.000
_cell.angle_alpha   90.00
_cell.angle_beta   90.00
_cell.angle_gamma   90.00
#
_symmetry.space_group_name_H-M   'P 1'
#
loop_
_entity.id
_entity.type
_entity.pdbx_description
1 polymer ?
#
loop_
_entity_poly.entity_id
_entity_poly.type
_entity_poly.pdbx_seq_one_letter_code
_entity_poly.pdbx_strand_id
1 'polypeptide(L)'
;MLKRITLLILVLLSNFLFSISAFAMSSQEFLDLCAKGSLAEVKKAIANGADVNAIDVNPNEGKGIATREYLGQTALMFALGNKDLAVLNS
;
A
#
# COMPACT_ATOMS: atom_id res chain seq x y z
N MET A 1 -27.98 -35.98 11.71
CA MET A 1 -27.90 -34.77 10.86
C MET A 1 -27.02 -33.68 11.49
N LEU A 2 -27.24 -33.33 12.76
CA LEU A 2 -26.49 -32.27 13.46
C LEU A 2 -24.96 -32.41 13.39
N LYS A 3 -24.39 -33.59 13.71
CA LYS A 3 -22.93 -33.84 13.66
C LYS A 3 -22.31 -33.61 12.27
N ARG A 4 -23.05 -33.89 11.19
CA ARG A 4 -22.58 -33.66 9.81
C ARG A 4 -22.59 -32.18 9.46
N ILE A 5 -23.62 -31.45 9.90
CA ILE A 5 -23.71 -29.99 9.74
C ILE A 5 -22.60 -29.29 10.54
N THR A 6 -22.32 -29.74 11.76
CA THR A 6 -21.22 -29.21 12.59
C THR A 6 -19.86 -29.37 11.92
N LEU A 7 -19.59 -30.53 11.28
CA LEU A 7 -18.35 -30.75 10.54
C LEU A 7 -18.23 -29.83 9.31
N LEU A 8 -19.32 -29.61 8.58
CA LEU A 8 -19.32 -28.71 7.43
C LEU A 8 -19.06 -27.26 7.84
N ILE A 9 -19.66 -26.81 8.95
CA ILE A 9 -19.44 -25.46 9.51
C ILE A 9 -17.98 -25.29 9.94
N LEU A 10 -17.38 -26.29 10.60
CA LEU A 10 -15.97 -26.27 10.99
C LEU A 10 -15.03 -26.12 9.80
N VAL A 11 -15.29 -26.84 8.70
CA VAL A 11 -14.51 -26.74 7.46
C VAL A 11 -14.69 -25.36 6.81
N LEU A 12 -15.91 -24.82 6.76
CA LEU A 12 -16.16 -23.48 6.22
C LEU A 12 -15.46 -22.39 7.06
N LEU A 13 -15.51 -22.49 8.39
CA LEU A 13 -14.85 -21.55 9.30
C LEU A 13 -13.32 -21.64 9.22
N SER A 14 -12.74 -22.82 9.04
CA SER A 14 -11.29 -22.94 8.89
C SER A 14 -10.80 -22.24 7.62
N ASN A 15 -11.52 -22.35 6.50
CA ASN A 15 -11.18 -21.62 5.27
C ASN A 15 -11.25 -20.10 5.44
N PHE A 16 -12.20 -19.59 6.23
CA PHE A 16 -12.31 -18.15 6.49
C PHE A 16 -11.12 -17.61 7.31
N LEU A 17 -10.61 -18.42 8.26
CA LEU A 17 -9.46 -18.09 9.10
C LEU A 17 -8.12 -18.08 8.33
N PHE A 18 -8.06 -18.73 7.16
CA PHE A 18 -6.90 -18.66 6.26
C PHE A 18 -6.94 -17.48 5.29
N SER A 19 -7.82 -16.49 5.52
CA SER A 19 -7.73 -15.21 4.82
C SER A 19 -6.38 -14.59 5.18
N ILE A 20 -5.42 -14.73 4.26
CA ILE A 20 -4.10 -14.11 4.37
C ILE A 20 -4.36 -12.61 4.47
N SER A 21 -4.18 -12.05 5.66
CA SER A 21 -4.22 -10.61 5.87
C SER A 21 -3.13 -10.00 5.00
N ALA A 22 -3.51 -9.49 3.84
CA ALA A 22 -2.67 -8.59 3.06
C ALA A 22 -2.54 -7.31 3.88
N PHE A 23 -1.59 -7.28 4.81
CA PHE A 23 -1.22 -6.06 5.50
C PHE A 23 -0.57 -5.16 4.45
N ALA A 24 -1.37 -4.24 3.90
CA ALA A 24 -0.85 -3.14 3.13
C ALA A 24 0.19 -2.40 4.00
N MET A 25 1.37 -2.15 3.43
CA MET A 25 2.40 -1.36 4.10
C MET A 25 1.91 0.05 4.40
N SER A 26 2.53 0.72 5.37
CA SER A 26 2.14 2.09 5.72
C SER A 26 2.44 3.08 4.59
N SER A 27 1.70 4.19 4.55
CA SER A 27 1.92 5.26 3.57
C SER A 27 3.36 5.79 3.60
N GLN A 28 3.96 5.92 4.78
CA GLN A 28 5.34 6.38 4.92
C GLN A 28 6.36 5.37 4.40
N GLU A 29 6.17 4.08 4.68
CA GLU A 29 7.01 3.01 4.12
C GLU A 29 6.89 2.95 2.59
N PHE A 30 5.69 3.14 2.06
CA PHE A 30 5.46 3.15 0.62
C PHE A 30 6.12 4.36 -0.06
N LEU A 31 6.07 5.54 0.58
CA LEU A 31 6.79 6.72 0.13
C LEU A 31 8.31 6.49 0.12
N ASP A 32 8.87 5.90 1.18
CA ASP A 32 10.31 5.58 1.24
C ASP A 32 10.71 4.53 0.17
N LEU A 33 9.85 3.55 -0.07
CA LEU A 33 10.04 2.58 -1.14
C LEU A 33 10.02 3.23 -2.53
N CYS A 34 9.14 4.20 -2.75
CA CYS A 34 9.14 4.99 -3.99
C CYS A 34 10.41 5.86 -4.12
N ALA A 35 11.06 6.24 -3.00
CA ALA A 35 12.30 7.03 -2.98
C ALA A 35 13.51 6.25 -3.45
N LYS A 36 13.64 5.05 -2.90
CA LYS A 36 14.90 4.30 -2.82
C LYS A 36 14.80 2.90 -3.42
N GLY A 37 13.59 2.37 -3.54
CA GLY A 37 13.33 1.03 -4.02
C GLY A 37 13.41 0.92 -5.54
N SER A 38 13.45 -0.31 -6.03
CA SER A 38 13.37 -0.63 -7.44
C SER A 38 11.93 -0.59 -7.97
N LEU A 39 11.79 -0.43 -9.28
CA LEU A 39 10.51 -0.53 -9.97
C LEU A 39 9.73 -1.82 -9.64
N ALA A 40 10.44 -2.95 -9.53
CA ALA A 40 9.83 -4.25 -9.24
C ALA A 40 9.24 -4.28 -7.82
N GLU A 41 9.91 -3.66 -6.85
CA GLU A 41 9.44 -3.57 -5.47
C GLU A 41 8.24 -2.64 -5.35
N VAL A 42 8.25 -1.50 -6.03
CA VAL A 42 7.11 -0.57 -6.08
C VAL A 42 5.88 -1.26 -6.69
N LYS A 43 6.03 -1.97 -7.82
CA LYS A 43 4.94 -2.75 -8.44
C LYS A 43 4.39 -3.82 -7.50
N LYS A 44 5.27 -4.52 -6.78
CA LYS A 44 4.86 -5.53 -5.80
C LYS A 44 4.10 -4.90 -4.63
N ALA A 45 4.53 -3.76 -4.12
CA ALA A 45 3.85 -3.05 -3.04
C ALA A 45 2.45 -2.59 -3.46
N ILE A 46 2.30 -2.06 -4.68
CA ILE A 46 0.99 -1.69 -5.26
C ILE A 46 0.09 -2.93 -5.37
N ALA A 47 0.59 -4.04 -5.89
CA ALA A 47 -0.16 -5.29 -5.99
C ALA A 47 -0.59 -5.84 -4.62
N ASN A 48 0.16 -5.54 -3.56
CA ASN A 48 -0.14 -5.90 -2.18
C ASN A 48 -1.04 -4.88 -1.45
N GLY A 49 -1.55 -3.86 -2.14
CA GLY A 49 -2.54 -2.92 -1.61
C GLY A 49 -1.94 -1.65 -0.99
N ALA A 50 -0.70 -1.28 -1.31
CA ALA A 50 -0.15 0.01 -0.90
C ALA A 50 -0.99 1.18 -1.44
N ASP A 51 -1.15 2.23 -0.62
CA ASP A 51 -1.91 3.42 -1.00
C ASP A 51 -1.13 4.31 -1.98
N VAL A 52 -1.51 4.24 -3.25
CA VAL A 52 -0.91 5.03 -4.34
C VAL A 52 -1.17 6.54 -4.21
N ASN A 53 -2.16 6.93 -3.42
CA ASN A 53 -2.50 8.33 -3.15
C ASN A 53 -1.87 8.85 -1.85
N ALA A 54 -1.01 8.06 -1.21
CA ALA A 54 -0.23 8.51 -0.06
C ALA A 54 0.49 9.82 -0.41
N ILE A 55 0.33 10.80 0.48
CA ILE A 55 0.97 12.11 0.36
C ILE A 55 2.04 12.23 1.45
N ASP A 56 3.18 12.82 1.09
CA ASP A 56 4.18 13.21 2.08
C ASP A 56 3.63 14.41 2.88
N VAL A 57 3.19 14.12 4.10
CA VAL A 57 2.75 15.13 5.07
C VAL A 57 3.85 15.26 6.12
N ASN A 58 4.58 16.37 6.06
CA ASN A 58 5.65 16.67 7.00
C ASN A 58 5.07 16.72 8.43
N PRO A 59 5.45 15.81 9.34
CA PRO A 59 4.82 15.68 10.67
C PRO A 59 5.11 16.87 11.59
N ASN A 60 6.04 17.76 11.22
CA ASN A 60 6.37 18.97 11.98
C ASN A 60 5.47 20.17 11.68
N GLU A 61 4.60 20.11 10.67
CA GLU A 61 3.72 21.21 10.30
C GLU A 61 2.32 21.03 10.90
N GLY A 62 2.23 21.23 12.21
CA GLY A 62 0.95 21.52 12.85
C GLY A 62 0.33 22.76 12.21
N LYS A 63 -0.77 22.56 11.47
CA LYS A 63 -1.53 23.54 10.64
C LYS A 63 -0.99 23.79 9.23
N GLY A 64 -1.47 22.98 8.27
CA GLY A 64 -2.22 23.49 7.12
C GLY A 64 -1.56 24.51 6.17
N ILE A 65 -0.24 24.50 6.02
CA ILE A 65 0.52 25.25 4.99
C ILE A 65 1.86 24.50 4.81
N ALA A 66 1.89 23.28 4.31
CA ALA A 66 1.70 23.10 2.88
C ALA A 66 2.44 24.23 2.10
N THR A 67 3.76 24.33 2.29
CA THR A 67 4.61 25.19 1.47
C THR A 67 4.69 24.58 0.07
N ARG A 68 4.55 25.40 -0.98
CA ARG A 68 4.48 24.99 -2.41
C ARG A 68 5.70 24.19 -2.91
N GLU A 69 6.68 23.97 -2.05
CA GLU A 69 7.92 23.23 -2.28
C GLU A 69 7.87 21.80 -1.68
N TYR A 70 7.00 21.54 -0.69
CA TYR A 70 6.84 20.24 0.00
C TYR A 70 5.37 19.76 0.01
N LEU A 71 4.64 20.07 -1.05
CA LEU A 71 3.20 19.97 -1.07
C LEU A 71 2.66 18.92 -2.03
N GLY A 72 2.10 17.84 -1.49
CA GLY A 72 1.13 17.01 -2.20
C GLY A 72 1.68 16.19 -3.36
N GLN A 73 2.99 15.88 -3.33
CA GLN A 73 3.50 14.85 -4.21
C GLN A 73 2.95 13.51 -3.74
N THR A 74 2.10 12.91 -4.57
CA THR A 74 1.64 11.55 -4.34
C THR A 74 2.83 10.59 -4.46
N ALA A 75 2.73 9.41 -3.86
CA ALA A 75 3.74 8.37 -4.01
C ALA A 75 4.13 8.10 -5.48
N LEU A 76 3.15 8.21 -6.39
CA LEU A 76 3.38 8.11 -7.84
C LEU A 76 4.21 9.27 -8.41
N MET A 77 3.96 10.52 -8.00
CA MET A 77 4.71 11.67 -8.48
C MET A 77 6.20 11.58 -8.08
N PHE A 78 6.46 11.03 -6.90
CA PHE A 78 7.81 10.82 -6.40
C PHE A 78 8.54 9.65 -7.09
N ALA A 79 7.84 8.54 -7.32
CA ALA A 79 8.36 7.44 -8.14
C ALA A 79 8.74 7.89 -9.57
N LEU A 80 7.98 8.83 -10.14
CA LEU A 80 8.23 9.40 -11.47
C LEU A 80 9.36 10.44 -11.49
N GLY A 81 9.54 11.20 -10.42
CA GLY A 81 10.63 12.17 -10.27
C GLY A 81 12.03 11.56 -10.40
N ASN A 82 12.15 10.26 -10.13
CA ASN A 82 13.37 9.46 -10.31
C ASN A 82 13.69 9.06 -11.78
N LYS A 83 12.97 9.62 -12.77
CA LYS A 83 13.24 9.51 -14.22
C LYS A 83 13.14 8.11 -14.85
N ASP A 84 12.20 7.27 -14.42
CA ASP A 84 11.86 6.07 -15.17
C ASP A 84 10.35 5.98 -15.45
N LEU A 85 9.96 6.40 -16.66
CA LEU A 85 8.57 6.42 -17.14
C LEU A 85 7.96 5.00 -17.26
N ALA A 86 8.77 3.95 -17.11
CA ALA A 86 8.34 2.54 -17.14
C ALA A 86 7.43 2.13 -15.96
N VAL A 87 7.31 2.98 -14.93
CA VAL A 87 6.41 2.78 -13.78
C VAL A 87 4.93 2.82 -14.19
N LEU A 88 4.57 3.55 -15.25
CA LEU A 88 3.17 3.82 -15.62
C LEU A 88 2.55 2.83 -16.61
N ASN A 89 3.35 1.94 -17.21
CA ASN A 89 2.92 1.11 -18.35
C ASN A 89 2.72 -0.38 -18.01
N SER A 90 2.36 -0.72 -16.76
CA SER A 90 1.97 -2.10 -16.40
C SER A 90 0.49 -2.24 -16.14
#